data_AF-A0A4Q0XKC3-F1
#
_entry.id   AF-A0A4Q0XKC3-F1
#
_cell.length_a   1.000
_cell.length_b   1.000
_cell.length_c   1.000
_cell.angle_alpha   90.00
_cell.angle_beta   90.00
_cell.angle_gamma   90.00
#
_symmetry.space_group_name_H-M   'P 1'
#
loop_
_entity.id
_entity.type
_entity.pdbx_description
1 polymer ?
#
loop_
_entity_poly.entity_id
_entity_poly.type
_entity_poly.pdbx_seq_one_letter_code
_entity_poly.pdbx_strand_id
1 'polypeptide(L)'
;MIPGEYILKEEEIVCNAKQESITLKVINTGDRPVQVGSHFHFFEVNKEISFDREKAFGKRMDILSGTAIRLEPGEATEVQLIDIGGSRKFYGASNLTQGDTTSKESLAKAMKKMEAENFKNIKS
;
A
#
# COMPACT_ATOMS: atom_id res chain seq x y z
N MET A 1 31.95 22.62 21.58
CA MET A 1 32.20 21.57 20.57
C MET A 1 31.36 20.38 20.95
N ILE A 2 30.49 19.90 20.05
CA ILE A 2 29.67 18.70 20.28
C ILE A 2 30.12 17.64 19.25
N PRO A 3 30.99 16.70 19.64
CA PRO A 3 31.45 15.65 18.73
C PRO A 3 30.29 14.82 18.18
N GLY A 4 30.18 14.73 16.86
CA GLY A 4 29.12 13.99 16.17
C GLY A 4 27.82 14.78 15.95
N GLU A 5 27.81 16.10 16.20
CA GLU A 5 26.62 16.91 15.91
C GLU A 5 26.33 16.98 14.39
N TYR A 6 25.06 16.85 14.05
CA TYR A 6 24.56 17.13 12.72
C TYR A 6 24.01 18.55 12.70
N ILE A 7 24.59 19.40 11.84
CA ILE A 7 24.05 20.72 11.53
C ILE A 7 23.24 20.57 10.25
N LEU A 8 21.94 20.34 10.41
CA LEU A 8 21.02 20.16 9.30
C LEU A 8 20.56 21.51 8.76
N LYS A 9 20.17 21.53 7.49
CA LYS A 9 19.44 22.68 6.96
C LYS A 9 17.97 22.61 7.38
N GLU A 10 17.29 23.74 7.38
CA GLU A 10 15.88 23.85 7.77
C GLU A 10 14.92 23.39 6.68
N GLU A 11 15.37 23.21 5.43
CA GLU A 11 14.47 22.86 4.34
C GLU A 11 13.96 21.42 4.44
N GLU A 12 12.66 21.25 4.18
CA GLU A 12 12.03 19.94 4.14
C GLU A 12 12.45 19.13 2.91
N ILE A 13 12.50 17.81 3.07
CA ILE A 13 12.76 16.87 1.98
C ILE A 13 11.42 16.34 1.47
N VAL A 14 11.05 16.72 0.25
CA VAL A 14 9.88 16.18 -0.44
C VAL A 14 10.16 14.75 -0.87
N CYS A 15 9.50 13.80 -0.21
CA CYS A 15 9.57 12.39 -0.59
C CYS A 15 8.67 12.12 -1.81
N ASN A 16 9.04 11.10 -2.60
CA ASN A 16 8.24 10.62 -3.74
C ASN A 16 7.78 11.70 -4.76
N ALA A 17 8.48 12.84 -4.84
CA ALA A 17 8.05 14.07 -5.54
C ALA A 17 7.64 13.92 -7.02
N LYS A 18 7.94 12.79 -7.66
CA LYS A 18 7.60 12.49 -9.08
C LYS A 18 6.41 11.55 -9.22
N GLN A 19 5.69 11.25 -8.15
CA GLN A 19 4.59 10.31 -8.14
C GLN A 19 3.30 11.04 -7.81
N GLU A 20 2.24 10.70 -8.55
CA GLU A 20 0.90 11.14 -8.22
C GLU A 20 0.27 10.15 -7.23
N SER A 21 -0.25 10.69 -6.15
CA SER A 21 -0.89 9.92 -5.09
C SER A 21 -2.40 9.87 -5.30
N ILE A 22 -2.99 8.70 -5.09
CA ILE A 22 -4.44 8.54 -4.96
C ILE A 22 -4.82 8.41 -3.49
N THR A 23 -6.01 8.90 -3.15
CA THR A 23 -6.57 8.70 -1.80
C THR A 23 -7.59 7.57 -1.83
N LEU A 24 -7.45 6.60 -0.93
CA LEU A 24 -8.42 5.52 -0.73
C LEU A 24 -8.85 5.47 0.72
N LYS A 25 -10.15 5.28 0.94
CA LYS A 25 -10.69 4.95 2.26
C LYS A 25 -10.52 3.47 2.52
N VAL A 26 -9.93 3.13 3.67
CA VAL A 26 -9.70 1.76 4.11
C VAL A 26 -10.37 1.54 5.46
N ILE A 27 -10.90 0.35 5.68
CA ILE A 27 -11.56 -0.02 6.92
C ILE A 27 -11.02 -1.36 7.38
N ASN A 28 -10.54 -1.45 8.62
CA ASN A 28 -10.20 -2.74 9.21
C ASN A 28 -11.48 -3.40 9.76
N THR A 29 -11.99 -4.43 9.06
CA THR A 29 -13.17 -5.17 9.52
C THR A 29 -12.83 -6.35 10.44
N GLY A 30 -11.54 -6.57 10.69
CA GLY A 30 -11.06 -7.62 11.58
C GLY A 30 -11.16 -7.24 13.06
N ASP A 31 -10.86 -8.21 13.92
CA ASP A 31 -10.86 -8.10 15.37
C ASP A 31 -9.48 -7.76 15.96
N ARG A 32 -8.45 -7.63 15.10
CA ARG A 32 -7.05 -7.42 15.48
C ARG A 32 -6.46 -6.23 14.72
N PRO A 33 -5.51 -5.51 15.34
CA PRO A 33 -4.82 -4.43 14.67
C PRO A 33 -3.97 -4.97 13.51
N VAL A 34 -3.93 -4.20 12.42
CA VAL A 34 -3.10 -4.49 11.25
C VAL A 34 -2.17 -3.31 10.98
N GLN A 35 -0.91 -3.60 10.70
CA GLN A 35 0.08 -2.58 10.36
C GLN A 35 0.63 -2.84 8.96
N VAL A 36 0.60 -1.81 8.10
CA VAL A 36 1.00 -1.92 6.69
C VAL A 36 2.19 -1.00 6.43
N GLY A 37 3.28 -1.58 5.92
CA GLY A 37 4.53 -0.85 5.65
C GLY A 37 4.53 -0.08 4.34
N SER A 38 5.41 0.93 4.28
CA SER A 38 5.60 1.86 3.14
C SER A 38 5.73 1.22 1.75
N HIS A 39 6.38 0.05 1.64
CA HIS A 39 6.71 -0.59 0.35
C HIS A 39 5.94 -1.89 0.09
N PHE A 40 4.94 -2.19 0.90
CA PHE A 40 4.08 -3.35 0.68
C PHE A 40 3.13 -3.08 -0.49
N HIS A 41 2.88 -4.09 -1.33
CA HIS A 41 1.90 -3.97 -2.41
C HIS A 41 0.50 -3.87 -1.79
N PHE A 42 -0.09 -2.68 -1.84
CA PHE A 42 -1.28 -2.36 -1.06
C PHE A 42 -2.48 -3.22 -1.45
N PHE A 43 -2.55 -3.66 -2.70
CA PHE A 43 -3.52 -4.65 -3.19
C PHE A 43 -3.52 -5.98 -2.41
N GLU A 44 -2.39 -6.39 -1.81
CA GLU A 44 -2.22 -7.69 -1.18
C GLU A 44 -2.26 -7.65 0.35
N VAL A 45 -2.60 -6.49 0.94
CA VAL A 45 -2.70 -6.34 2.40
C VAL A 45 -3.77 -7.28 2.96
N ASN A 46 -3.71 -7.49 4.28
CA ASN A 46 -4.56 -8.41 5.03
C ASN A 46 -6.01 -8.42 4.50
N LYS A 47 -6.54 -9.63 4.28
CA LYS A 47 -7.86 -9.89 3.72
C LYS A 47 -9.00 -9.20 4.48
N GLU A 48 -8.85 -8.93 5.77
CA GLU A 48 -9.86 -8.24 6.59
C GLU A 48 -9.86 -6.71 6.41
N ILE A 49 -8.92 -6.15 5.64
CA ILE A 49 -8.95 -4.73 5.31
C ILE A 49 -9.80 -4.55 4.05
N SER A 50 -10.86 -3.78 4.22
CA SER A 50 -11.90 -3.53 3.21
C SER A 50 -11.67 -2.18 2.54
N PHE A 51 -11.47 -2.19 1.23
CA PHE A 51 -11.24 -1.03 0.36
C PHE A 51 -11.40 -1.42 -1.11
N ASP A 52 -11.30 -0.46 -2.02
CA ASP A 52 -11.28 -0.70 -3.47
C ASP A 52 -9.92 -1.26 -3.89
N ARG A 53 -9.83 -2.59 -4.00
CA ARG A 53 -8.57 -3.27 -4.32
C ARG A 53 -8.13 -3.00 -5.75
N GLU A 54 -9.06 -2.85 -6.69
CA GLU A 54 -8.74 -2.59 -8.09
C GLU A 54 -7.92 -1.30 -8.23
N LYS A 55 -8.31 -0.24 -7.50
CA LYS A 55 -7.56 1.03 -7.49
C LYS A 55 -6.19 0.95 -6.81
N ALA A 56 -5.99 -0.01 -5.90
CA ALA A 56 -4.73 -0.21 -5.18
C ALA A 56 -3.72 -1.10 -5.91
N PHE A 57 -4.11 -1.69 -7.05
CA PHE A 57 -3.22 -2.58 -7.80
C PHE A 57 -2.00 -1.84 -8.36
N GLY A 58 -0.82 -2.41 -8.14
CA GLY A 58 0.46 -1.84 -8.52
C GLY A 58 0.88 -0.62 -7.69
N LYS A 59 0.27 -0.42 -6.51
CA LYS A 59 0.54 0.73 -5.64
C LYS A 59 1.08 0.33 -4.27
N ARG A 60 1.77 1.26 -3.64
CA ARG A 60 2.30 1.21 -2.27
C ARG A 60 1.95 2.51 -1.55
N MET A 61 2.17 2.56 -0.24
CA MET A 61 1.88 3.75 0.53
C MET A 61 2.81 4.92 0.22
N ASP A 62 2.24 6.11 0.14
CA ASP A 62 2.98 7.37 0.04
C ASP A 62 3.33 7.91 1.42
N ILE A 63 4.26 7.21 2.08
CA ILE A 63 4.78 7.58 3.40
C ILE A 63 6.31 7.44 3.41
N LEU A 64 6.95 7.91 4.48
CA LEU A 64 8.39 7.79 4.67
C LEU A 64 8.83 6.32 4.57
N SER A 65 9.92 6.06 3.87
CA SER A 65 10.47 4.71 3.72
C SER A 65 10.79 4.09 5.09
N GLY A 66 10.43 2.82 5.27
CA GLY A 66 10.61 2.10 6.53
C GLY A 66 9.51 2.35 7.57
N THR A 67 8.62 3.32 7.36
CA THR A 67 7.46 3.54 8.24
C THR A 67 6.26 2.70 7.82
N ALA A 68 5.19 2.77 8.61
CA ALA A 68 3.96 2.01 8.41
C ALA A 68 2.76 2.77 9.00
N ILE A 69 1.56 2.46 8.51
CA ILE A 69 0.32 2.86 9.19
C ILE A 69 -0.23 1.72 10.01
N ARG A 70 -0.91 2.07 11.09
CA ARG A 70 -1.61 1.14 11.95
C ARG A 70 -3.11 1.37 11.80
N LEU A 71 -3.85 0.28 11.62
CA LEU A 71 -5.31 0.26 11.48
C LEU A 71 -5.89 -0.50 12.65
N GLU A 72 -6.59 0.18 13.55
CA GLU A 72 -7.27 -0.46 14.67
C GLU A 72 -8.55 -1.19 14.20
N PRO A 73 -9.01 -2.22 14.93
CA PRO A 73 -10.27 -2.89 14.63
C PRO A 73 -11.45 -1.91 14.51
N GLY A 74 -12.18 -1.97 13.40
CA GLY A 74 -13.34 -1.11 13.13
C GLY A 74 -13.00 0.32 12.67
N GLU A 75 -11.72 0.70 12.65
CA GLU A 75 -11.29 2.04 12.24
C GLU A 75 -11.40 2.21 10.72
N ALA A 76 -11.90 3.37 10.31
CA ALA A 76 -11.91 3.82 8.91
C ALA A 76 -10.94 4.99 8.75
N THR A 77 -9.96 4.84 7.85
CA THR A 77 -8.88 5.81 7.65
C THR A 77 -8.70 6.07 6.16
N GLU A 78 -8.26 7.27 5.79
CA GLU A 78 -7.85 7.57 4.42
C GLU A 78 -6.34 7.36 4.26
N VAL A 79 -5.94 6.69 3.19
CA VAL A 79 -4.54 6.41 2.89
C VAL A 79 -4.18 6.94 1.52
N GLN A 80 -2.93 7.38 1.40
CA GLN A 80 -2.34 7.87 0.18
C GLN A 80 -1.48 6.79 -0.46
N LEU A 81 -1.73 6.51 -1.73
CA LEU A 81 -1.04 5.45 -2.47
C LEU A 81 -0.41 5.99 -3.75
N ILE A 82 0.85 5.63 -3.96
CA ILE A 82 1.63 5.92 -5.16
C ILE A 82 2.00 4.63 -5.87
N ASP A 83 2.35 4.74 -7.14
CA ASP A 83 2.76 3.59 -7.93
C ASP A 83 4.06 2.96 -7.41
N ILE A 84 4.13 1.63 -7.52
CA ILE A 84 5.39 0.90 -7.37
C ILE A 84 6.32 1.32 -8.52
N GLY A 85 7.55 1.73 -8.20
CA GLY A 85 8.55 2.14 -9.17
C GLY A 85 9.32 0.96 -9.80
N GLY A 86 10.42 1.28 -10.50
CA GLY A 86 11.30 0.28 -11.09
C GLY A 86 10.63 -0.51 -12.22
N SER A 87 10.83 -1.83 -12.25
CA SER A 87 10.29 -2.73 -13.29
C SER A 87 8.79 -3.02 -13.14
N ARG A 88 8.14 -2.51 -12.07
CA ARG A 88 6.72 -2.72 -11.77
C ARG A 88 6.31 -4.19 -11.76
N LYS A 89 7.18 -5.02 -11.18
CA LYS A 89 6.91 -6.45 -10.92
C LYS A 89 6.91 -6.69 -9.43
N PHE A 90 5.90 -7.39 -8.93
CA PHE A 90 5.74 -7.72 -7.53
C PHE A 90 5.61 -9.22 -7.31
N TYR A 91 6.40 -9.74 -6.38
CA TYR A 91 6.48 -11.16 -6.04
C TYR A 91 6.43 -11.34 -4.52
N GLY A 92 5.82 -12.41 -4.05
CA GLY A 92 5.71 -12.74 -2.63
C GLY A 92 4.36 -12.32 -2.02
N ALA A 93 4.39 -11.81 -0.78
CA ALA A 93 3.22 -11.42 0.01
C ALA A 93 2.13 -12.50 0.05
N SER A 94 0.93 -12.20 -0.46
CA SER A 94 -0.23 -13.08 -0.48
C SER A 94 -0.33 -13.89 -1.78
N ASN A 95 0.72 -13.89 -2.61
CA ASN A 95 0.80 -14.68 -3.84
C ASN A 95 -0.27 -14.32 -4.90
N LEU A 96 -0.86 -13.12 -4.81
CA LEU A 96 -1.95 -12.71 -5.68
C LEU A 96 -1.43 -12.26 -7.04
N THR A 97 -0.41 -11.39 -7.06
CA THR A 97 0.05 -10.75 -8.31
C THR A 97 1.11 -11.57 -9.05
N GLN A 98 2.21 -11.92 -8.36
CA GLN A 98 3.30 -12.76 -8.88
C GLN A 98 3.82 -12.38 -10.27
N GLY A 99 4.06 -11.08 -10.49
CA GLY A 99 4.52 -10.60 -11.77
C GLY A 99 4.21 -9.13 -12.00
N ASP A 100 3.95 -8.80 -13.24
CA ASP A 100 3.66 -7.44 -13.70
C ASP A 100 2.43 -6.84 -12.99
N THR A 101 2.55 -5.58 -12.57
CA THR A 101 1.50 -4.85 -11.85
C THR A 101 0.87 -3.73 -12.70
N THR A 102 1.03 -3.76 -14.03
CA THR A 102 0.58 -2.67 -14.92
C THR A 102 -0.47 -3.11 -15.93
N SER A 103 -0.40 -4.35 -16.37
CA SER A 103 -1.31 -4.89 -17.37
C SER A 103 -2.68 -5.20 -16.79
N LYS A 104 -3.72 -4.94 -17.59
CA LYS A 104 -5.10 -5.31 -17.27
C LYS A 104 -5.26 -6.82 -17.10
N GLU A 105 -4.45 -7.61 -17.79
CA GLU A 105 -4.49 -9.07 -17.70
C GLU A 105 -3.98 -9.58 -16.35
N SER A 106 -2.87 -9.01 -15.84
CA SER A 106 -2.39 -9.30 -14.49
C SER A 106 -3.39 -8.87 -13.43
N LEU A 107 -3.97 -7.67 -13.57
CA LEU A 107 -5.02 -7.19 -12.66
C LEU A 107 -6.20 -8.16 -12.63
N ALA A 108 -6.73 -8.57 -13.78
CA ALA A 108 -7.86 -9.49 -13.85
C ALA A 108 -7.54 -10.86 -13.21
N LYS A 109 -6.31 -11.37 -13.37
CA LYS A 109 -5.86 -12.62 -12.72
C LYS A 109 -5.76 -12.45 -11.21
N ALA A 110 -5.21 -11.34 -10.74
CA ALA A 110 -5.06 -11.03 -9.32
C ALA A 110 -6.43 -10.81 -8.64
N MET A 111 -7.36 -10.11 -9.32
CA MET A 111 -8.74 -9.93 -8.87
C MET A 111 -9.47 -11.27 -8.69
N LYS A 112 -9.34 -12.20 -9.63
CA LYS A 112 -9.94 -13.54 -9.48
C LYS A 112 -9.37 -14.32 -8.29
N LYS A 113 -8.05 -14.25 -8.07
CA LYS A 113 -7.40 -14.93 -6.94
C LYS A 113 -7.84 -14.35 -5.61
N MET A 114 -7.88 -13.01 -5.49
CA MET A 114 -8.28 -12.38 -4.24
C MET A 114 -9.74 -12.69 -3.87
N GLU A 115 -10.63 -12.82 -4.85
CA GLU A 115 -12.02 -13.25 -4.65
C GLU A 115 -12.06 -14.70 -4.16
N ALA A 116 -11.30 -15.60 -4.78
CA ALA A 116 -11.22 -17.00 -4.36
C ALA A 116 -10.66 -17.18 -2.94
N GLU A 117 -9.73 -16.32 -2.53
CA GLU A 117 -9.13 -16.33 -1.18
C GLU A 117 -9.87 -15.46 -0.15
N ASN A 118 -11.03 -14.90 -0.53
CA ASN A 118 -11.92 -14.11 0.33
C ASN A 118 -11.30 -12.82 0.89
N PHE A 119 -10.50 -12.12 0.10
CA PHE A 119 -10.08 -10.76 0.42
C PHE A 119 -11.27 -9.81 0.33
N LYS A 120 -11.46 -8.98 1.35
CA LYS A 120 -12.50 -7.95 1.35
C LYS A 120 -12.21 -6.92 0.26
N ASN A 121 -13.25 -6.59 -0.50
CA ASN A 121 -13.20 -5.59 -1.56
C ASN A 121 -14.51 -4.81 -1.59
N ILE A 122 -14.41 -3.50 -1.75
CA ILE A 122 -15.57 -2.62 -1.94
C ILE A 122 -15.49 -2.11 -3.37
N LYS A 123 -16.46 -2.49 -4.20
CA LYS A 123 -16.64 -1.81 -5.50
C LYS A 123 -17.27 -0.45 -5.20
N SER A 124 -16.47 0.60 -5.35
CA SER A 124 -16.98 1.98 -5.39
C SER A 124 -17.82 2.21 -6.64
#